data_AF-A0A269TIX2-F1
#
_entry.id   AF-A0A269TIX2-F1
#
_cell.length_a   1.000
_cell.length_b   1.000
_cell.length_c   1.000
_cell.angle_alpha   90.00
_cell.angle_beta   90.00
_cell.angle_gamma   90.00
#
_symmetry.space_group_name_H-M   'P 1'
#
loop_
_entity.id
_entity.type
_entity.pdbx_description
1 polymer ?
#
loop_
_entity_poly.entity_id
_entity_poly.type
_entity_poly.pdbx_seq_one_letter_code
_entity_poly.pdbx_strand_id
1 'polypeptide(L)'
;MKKVTEPLSYKEFEQRVYRYTYPFVIETVEKFFKEHQRQLKWLNPGWLVLGILLLPVFFIGIAFIVLYWSSSSLLITELKRQLKPNHIYKNIFDSISEDFEFISAQNSGDLDPRDYPIASYGVPVMAFKSIVQRSPEFNIRYRENLFSIRSLTYEWIETVGKVETRRRQEVAIAKMLMKPNEFSDFDFTWFQKSLFTRSQNIQTENKQFNSVFAMKSNDPIKALMVATPYSMETLLKHYRNNISTNLLHLTKNRNTFKISFAVSLKGFLILNYKVTNNAETVVRNILSDIMGDMYELYSIVALLAIPPMLD
;
A
#
# COMPACT_ATOMS: atom_id res chain seq x y z
N MET A 1 -4.94 -28.02 12.62
CA MET A 1 -4.38 -26.69 12.93
C MET A 1 -3.15 -26.48 12.08
N LYS A 2 -3.23 -25.65 11.02
CA LYS A 2 -2.03 -25.20 10.32
C LYS A 2 -1.24 -24.34 11.31
N LYS A 3 0.10 -24.48 11.36
CA LYS A 3 0.92 -23.66 12.27
C LYS A 3 0.75 -22.20 11.89
N VAL A 4 0.57 -21.34 12.89
CA VAL A 4 0.73 -19.88 12.72
C VAL A 4 2.14 -19.65 12.20
N THR A 5 2.26 -19.28 10.92
CA THR A 5 3.54 -18.99 10.30
C THR A 5 4.00 -17.60 10.74
N GLU A 6 5.20 -17.49 11.30
CA GLU A 6 5.78 -16.18 11.57
C GLU A 6 5.91 -15.41 10.24
N PRO A 7 5.46 -14.15 10.18
CA PRO A 7 5.63 -13.33 8.99
C PRO A 7 7.12 -13.10 8.68
N LEU A 8 7.46 -13.05 7.39
CA LEU A 8 8.80 -12.73 6.91
C LEU A 8 9.23 -11.35 7.43
N SER A 9 10.47 -11.28 7.88
CA SER A 9 11.12 -9.98 8.12
C SER A 9 11.30 -9.22 6.80
N TYR A 10 11.42 -7.89 6.88
CA TYR A 10 11.67 -7.06 5.69
C TYR A 10 12.88 -7.54 4.89
N LYS A 11 13.96 -7.93 5.58
CA LYS A 11 15.20 -8.41 4.94
C LYS A 11 14.98 -9.71 4.17
N GLU A 12 14.22 -10.65 4.72
CA GLU A 12 13.90 -11.91 4.03
C GLU A 12 12.99 -11.67 2.83
N PHE A 13 12.01 -10.78 2.98
CA PHE A 13 11.14 -10.35 1.89
C PHE A 13 11.96 -9.71 0.76
N GLU A 14 12.82 -8.74 1.09
CA GLU A 14 13.70 -8.05 0.16
C GLU A 14 14.58 -9.04 -0.60
N GLN A 15 15.23 -9.99 0.08
CA GLN A 15 16.07 -11.01 -0.55
C GLN A 15 15.29 -11.86 -1.57
N ARG A 16 14.03 -12.21 -1.28
CA ARG A 16 13.17 -12.94 -2.21
C ARG A 16 12.81 -12.07 -3.41
N VAL A 17 12.39 -10.83 -3.21
CA VAL A 17 12.09 -9.91 -4.32
C VAL A 17 13.32 -9.71 -5.22
N TYR A 18 14.50 -9.52 -4.64
CA TYR A 18 15.74 -9.46 -5.42
C TYR A 18 16.00 -10.75 -6.21
N ARG A 19 15.81 -11.91 -5.60
CA ARG A 19 16.06 -13.19 -6.28
C ARG A 19 15.12 -13.43 -7.47
N TYR A 20 13.84 -13.09 -7.34
CA TYR A 20 12.81 -13.49 -8.31
C TYR A 20 12.36 -12.35 -9.24
N THR A 21 12.47 -11.10 -8.81
CA THR A 21 11.97 -9.93 -9.56
C THR A 21 13.09 -9.13 -10.21
N TYR A 22 14.27 -9.04 -9.57
CA TYR A 22 15.40 -8.28 -10.11
C TYR A 22 15.76 -8.66 -11.54
N PRO A 23 15.94 -9.96 -11.91
CA PRO A 23 16.40 -10.34 -13.26
C PRO A 23 15.48 -9.83 -14.36
N PHE A 24 14.16 -9.91 -14.14
CA PHE A 24 13.18 -9.40 -15.09
C PHE A 24 13.22 -7.87 -15.20
N VAL A 25 13.35 -7.16 -14.08
CA VAL A 25 13.40 -5.69 -14.06
C VAL A 25 14.67 -5.18 -14.73
N ILE A 26 15.85 -5.73 -14.40
CA ILE A 26 17.12 -5.30 -15.01
C ILE A 26 17.12 -5.56 -16.52
N GLU A 27 16.71 -6.75 -16.96
CA GLU A 27 16.65 -7.07 -18.40
C GLU A 27 15.74 -6.11 -19.16
N THR A 28 14.55 -5.83 -18.60
CA THR A 28 13.58 -4.90 -19.20
C THR A 28 14.14 -3.49 -19.27
N VAL A 29 14.76 -2.99 -18.18
CA VAL A 29 15.33 -1.64 -18.15
C VAL A 29 16.54 -1.53 -19.09
N GLU A 30 17.44 -2.51 -19.12
CA GLU A 30 18.59 -2.49 -20.03
C GLU A 30 18.18 -2.50 -21.49
N LYS A 31 17.19 -3.32 -21.84
CA LYS A 31 16.61 -3.34 -23.19
C LYS A 31 16.02 -1.98 -23.55
N PHE A 32 15.22 -1.40 -22.66
CA PHE A 32 14.65 -0.07 -22.85
C PHE A 32 15.74 0.99 -23.06
N PHE A 33 16.82 0.94 -22.28
CA PHE A 33 17.95 1.87 -22.38
C PHE A 33 18.71 1.74 -23.70
N LYS A 34 18.85 0.52 -24.23
CA LYS A 34 19.43 0.28 -25.56
C LYS A 34 18.57 0.89 -26.66
N GLU A 35 17.25 0.73 -26.59
CA GLU A 35 16.30 1.26 -27.57
C GLU A 35 16.21 2.80 -27.53
N HIS A 36 16.34 3.41 -26.35
CA HIS A 36 16.07 4.83 -26.13
C HIS A 36 17.32 5.67 -25.77
N GLN A 37 18.53 5.15 -26.04
CA GLN A 37 19.80 5.77 -25.63
C GLN A 37 19.91 7.25 -26.05
N ARG A 38 19.42 7.60 -27.25
CA ARG A 38 19.43 9.00 -27.74
C ARG A 38 18.52 9.90 -26.92
N GLN A 39 17.31 9.46 -26.61
CA GLN A 39 16.33 10.23 -25.84
C GLN A 39 16.77 10.37 -24.38
N LEU A 40 17.39 9.33 -23.80
CA LEU A 40 17.92 9.35 -22.44
C LEU A 40 19.07 10.36 -22.24
N LYS A 41 19.84 10.68 -23.29
CA LYS A 41 20.86 11.75 -23.23
C LYS A 41 20.25 13.13 -22.97
N TRP A 42 19.01 13.36 -23.41
CA TRP A 42 18.27 14.60 -23.13
C TRP A 42 17.79 14.68 -21.67
N LEU A 43 17.76 13.55 -20.95
CA LEU A 43 17.47 13.53 -19.52
C LEU A 43 18.69 13.86 -18.64
N ASN A 44 19.83 14.25 -19.23
CA ASN A 44 20.97 14.71 -18.44
C ASN A 44 20.59 16.00 -17.67
N PRO A 45 20.77 16.06 -16.33
CA PRO A 45 20.48 17.26 -15.55
C PRO A 45 21.23 18.51 -16.04
N GLY A 46 22.34 18.36 -16.77
CA GLY A 46 23.02 19.47 -17.43
C GLY A 46 22.13 20.29 -18.37
N TRP A 47 21.12 19.68 -19.01
CA TRP A 47 20.16 20.41 -19.86
C TRP A 47 19.22 21.30 -19.06
N LEU A 48 18.86 20.91 -17.83
CA LEU A 48 18.09 21.77 -16.93
C LEU A 48 18.92 22.98 -16.50
N VAL A 49 20.20 22.77 -16.18
CA VAL A 49 21.13 23.86 -15.83
C VAL A 49 21.28 24.82 -17.02
N LEU A 50 21.45 24.30 -18.23
CA LEU A 50 21.51 25.12 -19.44
C LEU A 50 20.20 25.91 -19.66
N GLY A 51 19.05 25.28 -19.45
CA GLY A 51 17.74 25.94 -19.55
C GLY A 51 17.56 27.07 -18.53
N ILE A 52 18.05 26.89 -17.30
CA ILE A 52 18.05 27.92 -16.25
C ILE A 52 19.01 29.07 -16.60
N LEU A 53 20.17 28.77 -17.19
CA LEU A 53 21.11 29.80 -17.63
C LEU A 53 20.59 30.59 -18.84
N LEU A 54 19.78 29.96 -19.70
CA LEU A 54 19.16 30.58 -20.87
C LEU A 54 17.79 31.23 -20.58
N LEU A 55 17.33 31.20 -19.33
CA LEU A 55 16.08 31.82 -18.88
C LEU A 55 16.01 33.35 -19.10
N PRO A 56 17.12 34.12 -19.15
CA PRO A 56 17.10 35.51 -19.63
C PRO A 56 16.59 35.65 -21.07
N VAL A 57 16.77 34.61 -21.89
CA VAL A 57 16.11 34.44 -23.20
C VAL A 57 14.83 33.61 -22.99
N PHE A 58 13.86 34.25 -22.32
CA PHE A 58 12.67 33.66 -21.69
C PHE A 58 12.03 32.49 -22.47
N PHE A 59 11.84 32.63 -23.79
CA PHE A 59 11.22 31.62 -24.63
C PHE A 59 12.07 30.35 -24.81
N ILE A 60 13.39 30.48 -24.90
CA ILE A 60 14.30 29.35 -25.12
C ILE A 60 14.38 28.50 -23.85
N GLY A 61 14.60 29.12 -22.69
CA GLY A 61 14.67 28.41 -21.40
C GLY A 61 13.39 27.62 -21.10
N ILE A 62 12.22 28.23 -21.31
CA ILE A 62 10.92 27.58 -21.10
C ILE A 62 10.75 26.38 -22.05
N ALA A 63 11.10 26.53 -23.33
CA ALA A 63 10.99 25.44 -24.31
C ALA A 63 11.84 24.22 -23.91
N PHE A 64 13.06 24.42 -23.42
CA PHE A 64 13.92 23.32 -22.95
C PHE A 64 13.32 22.58 -21.74
N ILE A 65 12.75 23.29 -20.77
CA ILE A 65 12.12 22.68 -19.59
C ILE A 65 10.89 21.87 -20.00
N VAL A 66 10.05 22.41 -20.88
CA VAL A 66 8.85 21.71 -21.39
C VAL A 66 9.22 20.45 -22.16
N LEU A 67 10.22 20.52 -23.05
CA LEU A 67 10.73 19.37 -23.79
C LEU A 67 11.30 18.29 -22.87
N TYR A 68 12.03 18.68 -21.82
CA TYR A 68 12.57 17.77 -20.82
C TYR A 68 11.44 17.02 -20.08
N TRP A 69 10.40 17.74 -19.59
CA TRP A 69 9.26 17.11 -18.91
C TRP A 69 8.44 16.21 -19.84
N SER A 70 8.18 16.66 -21.07
CA SER A 70 7.44 15.88 -22.06
C SER A 70 8.17 14.60 -22.45
N SER A 71 9.49 14.67 -22.68
CA SER A 71 10.29 13.49 -23.02
C SER A 71 10.35 12.51 -21.85
N SER A 72 10.50 13.01 -20.61
CA SER A 72 10.52 12.18 -19.41
C SER A 72 9.20 11.43 -19.21
N SER A 73 8.05 12.10 -19.37
CA SER A 73 6.74 11.46 -19.18
C SER A 73 6.43 10.38 -20.22
N LEU A 74 6.85 10.59 -21.48
CA LEU A 74 6.75 9.59 -22.54
C LEU A 74 7.61 8.36 -22.22
N LEU A 75 8.88 8.56 -21.85
CA LEU A 75 9.80 7.48 -21.50
C LEU A 75 9.32 6.69 -20.27
N ILE A 76 8.77 7.37 -19.26
CA ILE A 76 8.17 6.72 -18.09
C ILE A 76 6.99 5.84 -18.52
N THR A 77 6.09 6.35 -19.36
CA THR A 77 4.90 5.62 -19.81
C THR A 77 5.27 4.38 -20.61
N GLU A 78 6.25 4.51 -21.52
CA GLU A 78 6.72 3.40 -22.33
C GLU A 78 7.42 2.33 -21.47
N LEU A 79 8.31 2.72 -20.57
CA LEU A 79 8.97 1.77 -19.68
C LEU A 79 7.95 1.06 -18.75
N LYS A 80 6.94 1.78 -18.24
CA LYS A 80 5.85 1.18 -17.46
C LYS A 80 5.10 0.10 -18.25
N ARG A 81 4.86 0.34 -19.54
CA ARG A 81 4.21 -0.62 -20.44
C ARG A 81 5.07 -1.88 -20.62
N GLN A 82 6.38 -1.71 -20.79
CA GLN A 82 7.32 -2.82 -20.96
C GLN A 82 7.49 -3.65 -19.68
N LEU A 83 7.52 -3.00 -18.51
CA LEU A 83 7.63 -3.66 -17.21
C LEU A 83 6.45 -4.57 -16.87
N LYS A 84 5.29 -4.42 -17.52
CA LYS A 84 4.09 -5.25 -17.29
C LYS A 84 3.81 -5.44 -15.79
N PRO A 85 3.35 -4.41 -15.06
CA PRO A 85 3.29 -4.41 -13.59
C PRO A 85 2.65 -5.66 -12.98
N ASN A 86 1.56 -6.17 -13.56
CA ASN A 86 0.90 -7.41 -13.12
C ASN A 86 1.83 -8.62 -13.07
N HIS A 87 2.78 -8.73 -14.00
CA HIS A 87 3.77 -9.81 -14.00
C HIS A 87 4.75 -9.66 -12.83
N ILE A 88 5.18 -8.43 -12.52
CA ILE A 88 6.06 -8.16 -11.38
C ILE A 88 5.34 -8.51 -10.07
N TYR A 89 4.12 -8.01 -9.88
CA TYR A 89 3.35 -8.28 -8.66
C TYR A 89 3.08 -9.77 -8.47
N LYS A 90 2.77 -10.49 -9.56
CA LYS A 90 2.64 -11.94 -9.54
C LYS A 90 3.92 -12.62 -9.07
N ASN A 91 5.06 -12.31 -9.69
CA ASN A 91 6.34 -12.91 -9.32
C ASN A 91 6.71 -12.68 -7.85
N ILE A 92 6.34 -11.51 -7.31
CA ILE A 92 6.57 -11.21 -5.89
C ILE A 92 5.69 -12.08 -5.00
N PHE A 93 4.37 -12.10 -5.22
CA PHE A 93 3.47 -12.89 -4.39
C PHE A 93 3.80 -14.38 -4.43
N ASP A 94 4.07 -14.91 -5.63
CA ASP A 94 4.48 -16.30 -5.84
C ASP A 94 5.79 -16.64 -5.10
N SER A 95 6.65 -15.64 -4.83
CA SER A 95 7.91 -15.83 -4.09
C SER A 95 7.78 -15.76 -2.56
N ILE A 96 6.70 -15.17 -2.04
CA ILE A 96 6.51 -14.96 -0.59
C ILE A 96 6.09 -16.27 0.08
N SER A 97 5.04 -16.91 -0.41
CA SER A 97 4.60 -18.23 0.06
C SER A 97 3.56 -18.82 -0.87
N GLU A 98 3.38 -20.14 -0.81
CA GLU A 98 2.31 -20.87 -1.52
C GLU A 98 0.89 -20.41 -1.12
N ASP A 99 0.73 -19.81 0.06
CA ASP A 99 -0.56 -19.28 0.50
C ASP A 99 -0.93 -17.96 -0.19
N PHE A 100 -0.01 -17.29 -0.90
CA PHE A 100 -0.29 -16.04 -1.61
C PHE A 100 -0.39 -16.28 -3.11
N GLU A 101 -1.45 -15.76 -3.73
CA GLU A 101 -1.63 -15.80 -5.18
C GLU A 101 -2.11 -14.42 -5.67
N PHE A 102 -1.41 -13.85 -6.64
CA PHE A 102 -1.86 -12.66 -7.33
C PHE A 102 -2.96 -13.01 -8.33
N ILE A 103 -4.12 -12.36 -8.23
CA ILE A 103 -5.24 -12.57 -9.15
C ILE A 103 -5.24 -11.53 -10.26
N SER A 104 -5.29 -10.25 -9.90
CA SER A 104 -5.36 -9.16 -10.89
C SER A 104 -5.07 -7.78 -10.31
N ALA A 105 -4.77 -6.82 -11.17
CA ALA A 105 -4.85 -5.39 -10.88
C ALA A 105 -5.61 -4.71 -12.01
N GLN A 106 -6.79 -4.14 -11.71
CA GLN A 106 -7.72 -3.58 -12.71
C GLN A 106 -8.34 -2.27 -12.24
N ASN A 107 -8.77 -1.40 -13.18
CA ASN A 107 -9.37 -0.10 -12.85
C ASN A 107 -10.86 -0.17 -12.47
N SER A 108 -11.50 -1.34 -12.58
CA SER A 108 -12.83 -1.62 -12.05
C SER A 108 -12.74 -1.86 -10.54
N GLY A 109 -13.77 -1.52 -9.77
CA GLY A 109 -13.74 -1.87 -8.36
C GLY A 109 -15.01 -1.61 -7.57
N ASP A 110 -15.27 -2.53 -6.65
CA ASP A 110 -16.45 -2.56 -5.77
C ASP A 110 -16.18 -1.89 -4.42
N LEU A 111 -14.98 -1.32 -4.24
CA LEU A 111 -14.57 -0.65 -3.00
C LEU A 111 -15.07 0.80 -2.96
N ASP A 112 -16.17 1.02 -2.22
CA ASP A 112 -16.67 2.36 -1.90
C ASP A 112 -15.89 2.96 -0.71
N PRO A 113 -15.20 4.10 -0.86
CA PRO A 113 -14.46 4.72 0.23
C PRO A 113 -15.31 5.10 1.44
N ARG A 114 -16.61 5.34 1.25
CA ARG A 114 -17.54 5.74 2.33
C ARG A 114 -17.73 4.63 3.37
N ASP A 115 -17.41 3.40 3.00
CA ASP A 115 -17.49 2.24 3.88
C ASP A 115 -16.33 2.14 4.88
N TYR A 116 -15.31 3.00 4.77
CA TYR A 116 -14.04 2.86 5.47
C TYR A 116 -13.75 4.07 6.38
N PRO A 117 -13.65 3.87 7.72
CA PRO A 117 -13.48 4.98 8.65
C PRO A 117 -12.20 5.81 8.45
N ILE A 118 -11.07 5.20 8.10
CA ILE A 118 -9.81 5.95 7.87
C ILE A 118 -9.77 6.65 6.52
N ALA A 119 -10.66 6.32 5.58
CA ALA A 119 -10.76 7.04 4.30
C ALA A 119 -11.00 8.56 4.48
N SER A 120 -11.40 8.99 5.69
CA SER A 120 -11.54 10.41 6.03
C SER A 120 -10.79 10.83 7.30
N TYR A 121 -9.97 9.95 7.89
CA TYR A 121 -9.28 10.22 9.15
C TYR A 121 -8.17 11.26 8.97
N GLY A 122 -8.07 12.19 9.93
CA GLY A 122 -7.16 13.35 9.85
C GLY A 122 -7.65 14.46 8.92
N VAL A 123 -8.74 14.25 8.18
CA VAL A 123 -9.33 15.28 7.32
C VAL A 123 -10.44 16.00 8.10
N PRO A 124 -10.32 17.31 8.36
CA PRO A 124 -11.34 18.07 9.07
C PRO A 124 -12.73 17.86 8.46
N VAL A 125 -13.75 17.76 9.31
CA VAL A 125 -15.15 17.55 8.86
C VAL A 125 -15.62 18.68 7.94
N MET A 126 -15.13 19.89 8.17
CA MET A 126 -15.45 21.09 7.38
C MET A 126 -14.58 21.27 6.13
N ALA A 127 -13.56 20.42 5.92
CA ALA A 127 -12.68 20.57 4.78
C ALA A 127 -13.34 20.06 3.49
N PHE A 128 -13.18 20.80 2.39
CA PHE A 128 -13.57 20.31 1.07
C PHE A 128 -12.66 19.13 0.69
N LYS A 129 -13.26 17.95 0.47
CA LYS A 129 -12.54 16.71 0.17
C LYS A 129 -12.70 16.38 -1.30
N SER A 130 -11.60 16.18 -2.01
CA SER A 130 -11.61 15.61 -3.36
C SER A 130 -10.76 14.34 -3.39
N ILE A 131 -11.26 13.33 -4.10
CA ILE A 131 -10.46 12.16 -4.47
C ILE A 131 -9.73 12.54 -5.74
N VAL A 132 -8.42 12.78 -5.63
CA VAL A 132 -7.60 13.24 -6.77
C VAL A 132 -6.96 12.09 -7.54
N GLN A 133 -6.82 10.91 -6.92
CA GLN A 133 -6.22 9.74 -7.55
C GLN A 133 -6.75 8.44 -6.93
N ARG A 134 -6.93 7.42 -7.78
CA ARG A 134 -7.28 6.05 -7.39
C ARG A 134 -6.26 5.08 -7.99
N SER A 135 -5.73 4.16 -7.19
CA SER A 135 -4.97 3.04 -7.74
C SER A 135 -5.90 2.04 -8.45
N PRO A 136 -5.35 1.16 -9.30
CA PRO A 136 -6.05 -0.07 -9.67
C PRO A 136 -6.49 -0.81 -8.40
N GLU A 137 -7.60 -1.55 -8.48
CA GLU A 137 -7.96 -2.54 -7.48
C GLU A 137 -7.09 -3.78 -7.67
N PHE A 138 -6.30 -4.07 -6.64
CA PHE A 138 -5.43 -5.22 -6.52
C PHE A 138 -6.20 -6.36 -5.86
N ASN A 139 -6.34 -7.47 -6.58
CA ASN A 139 -6.94 -8.68 -6.08
C ASN A 139 -5.85 -9.70 -5.82
N ILE A 140 -5.78 -10.15 -4.57
CA ILE A 140 -4.89 -11.22 -4.14
C ILE A 140 -5.71 -12.27 -3.41
N ARG A 141 -5.29 -13.51 -3.50
CA ARG A 141 -5.83 -14.59 -2.69
C ARG A 141 -4.79 -14.91 -1.63
N TYR A 142 -5.24 -14.95 -0.38
CA TYR A 142 -4.46 -15.49 0.72
C TYR A 142 -5.18 -16.73 1.25
N ARG A 143 -4.54 -17.90 1.11
CA ARG A 143 -5.16 -19.21 1.29
C ARG A 143 -6.41 -19.34 0.41
N GLU A 144 -7.58 -19.36 1.02
CA GLU A 144 -8.85 -19.51 0.33
C GLU A 144 -9.67 -18.21 0.29
N ASN A 145 -9.13 -17.12 0.83
CA ASN A 145 -9.85 -15.85 1.01
C ASN A 145 -9.39 -14.83 -0.03
N LEU A 146 -10.35 -14.17 -0.69
CA LEU A 146 -10.09 -13.12 -1.65
C LEU A 146 -9.95 -11.78 -0.94
N PHE A 147 -8.86 -11.08 -1.22
CA PHE A 147 -8.58 -9.72 -0.78
C PHE A 147 -8.61 -8.79 -1.99
N SER A 148 -9.40 -7.73 -1.89
CA SER A 148 -9.45 -6.63 -2.84
C SER A 148 -8.91 -5.38 -2.15
N ILE A 149 -7.85 -4.77 -2.70
CA ILE A 149 -7.15 -3.63 -2.12
C ILE A 149 -7.09 -2.49 -3.14
N ARG A 150 -7.24 -1.25 -2.69
CA ARG A 150 -7.03 -0.05 -3.51
C ARG A 150 -6.53 1.09 -2.64
N SER A 151 -5.69 1.98 -3.17
CA SER A 151 -5.39 3.26 -2.56
C SER A 151 -6.17 4.42 -3.18
N LEU A 152 -6.41 5.41 -2.33
CA LEU A 152 -7.09 6.65 -2.63
C LEU A 152 -6.23 7.79 -2.12
N THR A 153 -5.97 8.76 -2.98
CA THR A 153 -5.41 10.03 -2.53
C THR A 153 -6.53 11.02 -2.24
N TYR A 154 -6.56 11.51 -1.01
CA TYR A 154 -7.36 12.64 -0.57
C TYR A 154 -6.55 13.92 -0.60
N GLU A 155 -7.17 15.00 -1.04
CA GLU A 155 -6.67 16.36 -0.90
C GLU A 155 -7.72 17.22 -0.19
N TRP A 156 -7.26 18.11 0.71
CA TRP A 156 -8.11 19.08 1.39
C TRP A 156 -7.36 20.38 1.68
N ILE A 157 -8.10 21.44 1.95
CA ILE A 157 -7.56 22.75 2.33
C ILE A 157 -7.87 23.00 3.81
N GLU A 158 -6.84 23.35 4.57
CA GLU A 158 -6.94 23.81 5.95
C GLU A 158 -6.72 25.32 5.98
N THR A 159 -7.70 26.06 6.50
CA THR A 159 -7.58 27.50 6.68
C THR A 159 -7.33 27.81 8.15
N VAL A 160 -6.16 28.36 8.46
CA VAL A 160 -5.81 28.86 9.79
C VAL A 160 -5.56 30.36 9.69
N GLY A 161 -6.53 31.16 10.14
CA GLY A 161 -6.52 32.61 9.94
C GLY A 161 -6.62 32.96 8.45
N LYS A 162 -5.61 33.63 7.90
CA LYS A 162 -5.51 33.97 6.46
C LYS A 162 -4.66 33.00 5.64
N VAL A 163 -4.11 31.96 6.27
CA VAL A 163 -3.21 31.00 5.61
C VAL A 163 -4.00 29.78 5.21
N GLU A 164 -4.01 29.48 3.92
CA GLU A 164 -4.54 28.24 3.37
C GLU A 164 -3.40 27.24 3.16
N THR A 165 -3.52 26.06 3.77
CA THR A 165 -2.59 24.96 3.60
C THR A 165 -3.29 23.80 2.90
N ARG A 166 -2.77 23.43 1.73
CA ARG A 166 -3.21 22.24 1.01
C ARG A 166 -2.55 21.01 1.62
N ARG A 167 -3.37 20.05 2.03
CA ARG A 167 -2.96 18.76 2.62
C ARG A 167 -3.30 17.63 1.67
N ARG A 168 -2.47 16.60 1.69
CA ARG A 168 -2.66 15.37 0.91
C ARG A 168 -2.42 14.17 1.81
N GLN A 169 -3.32 13.20 1.77
CA GLN A 169 -3.16 11.92 2.46
C GLN A 169 -3.52 10.78 1.51
N GLU A 170 -2.68 9.77 1.45
CA GLU A 170 -2.99 8.53 0.77
C GLU A 170 -3.49 7.49 1.78
N VAL A 171 -4.60 6.85 1.45
CA VAL A 171 -5.24 5.83 2.28
C VAL A 171 -5.47 4.60 1.42
N ALA A 172 -4.96 3.46 1.88
CA ALA A 172 -5.31 2.16 1.34
C ALA A 172 -6.55 1.63 2.05
N ILE A 173 -7.46 1.08 1.26
CA ILE A 173 -8.63 0.35 1.73
C ILE A 173 -8.56 -1.08 1.22
N ALA A 174 -8.92 -2.04 2.05
CA ALA A 174 -8.95 -3.44 1.68
C ALA A 174 -10.22 -4.11 2.20
N LYS A 175 -10.78 -4.99 1.36
CA LYS A 175 -11.89 -5.87 1.69
C LYS A 175 -11.41 -7.30 1.57
N MET A 176 -11.65 -8.11 2.59
CA MET A 176 -11.53 -9.56 2.47
C MET A 176 -12.88 -10.20 2.72
N LEU A 177 -13.24 -11.13 1.83
CA LEU A 177 -14.35 -12.05 2.04
C LEU A 177 -13.80 -13.36 2.58
N MET A 178 -14.16 -13.67 3.82
CA MET A 178 -13.83 -14.93 4.44
C MET A 178 -14.78 -16.03 4.00
N LYS A 179 -14.23 -17.24 3.87
CA LYS A 179 -15.06 -18.44 3.89
C LYS A 179 -15.77 -18.59 5.24
N PRO A 180 -17.01 -19.11 5.25
CA PRO A 180 -17.71 -19.37 6.49
C PRO A 180 -16.95 -20.35 7.41
N ASN A 181 -16.81 -20.01 8.69
CA ASN A 181 -16.21 -20.83 9.75
C ASN A 181 -16.85 -20.50 11.13
N GLU A 182 -16.31 -21.05 12.21
CA GLU A 182 -16.83 -20.84 13.59
C GLU A 182 -16.78 -19.37 14.05
N PHE A 183 -15.96 -18.55 13.37
CA PHE A 183 -15.79 -17.14 13.64
C PHE A 183 -16.67 -16.26 12.75
N SER A 184 -17.51 -16.83 11.90
CA SER A 184 -18.28 -16.09 10.87
C SER A 184 -19.32 -15.10 11.37
N ASP A 185 -19.91 -15.35 12.53
CA ASP A 185 -21.14 -14.73 13.01
C ASP A 185 -20.92 -13.60 14.03
N PHE A 186 -19.69 -13.36 14.46
CA PHE A 186 -19.36 -12.27 15.39
C PHE A 186 -18.63 -11.12 14.71
N ASP A 187 -18.86 -9.93 15.23
CA ASP A 187 -18.31 -8.68 14.73
C ASP A 187 -17.25 -8.17 15.70
N PHE A 188 -16.16 -7.62 15.17
CA PHE A 188 -15.17 -6.96 16.00
C PHE A 188 -14.47 -5.83 15.27
N THR A 189 -13.86 -4.94 16.04
CA THR A 189 -12.99 -3.89 15.53
C THR A 189 -11.65 -3.91 16.23
N TRP A 190 -10.59 -3.58 15.49
CA TRP A 190 -9.27 -3.25 16.03
C TRP A 190 -8.86 -1.84 15.60
N PHE A 191 -8.05 -1.22 16.44
CA PHE A 191 -7.46 0.11 16.27
C PHE A 191 -8.49 1.27 16.22
N GLN A 192 -9.79 0.98 16.36
CA GLN A 192 -10.85 1.98 16.35
C GLN A 192 -11.17 2.48 17.76
N LYS A 193 -11.22 3.81 17.93
CA LYS A 193 -11.80 4.43 19.14
C LYS A 193 -13.31 4.74 19.02
N SER A 194 -13.90 4.61 17.82
CA SER A 194 -15.26 5.07 17.46
C SER A 194 -16.43 4.13 17.85
N LEU A 195 -17.65 4.67 17.68
CA LEU A 195 -18.99 4.32 18.18
C LEU A 195 -19.63 3.11 17.46
N PHE A 196 -19.10 1.91 17.64
CA PHE A 196 -19.88 0.71 17.35
C PHE A 196 -20.91 0.55 18.49
N THR A 197 -22.16 0.97 18.28
CA THR A 197 -23.18 1.16 19.33
C THR A 197 -23.61 -0.11 20.05
N ARG A 198 -23.29 -1.29 19.49
CA ARG A 198 -23.60 -2.61 20.05
C ARG A 198 -22.35 -3.43 20.43
N SER A 199 -21.16 -2.83 20.41
CA SER A 199 -19.94 -3.54 20.82
C SER A 199 -19.51 -3.13 22.22
N GLN A 200 -18.90 -4.07 22.94
CA GLN A 200 -18.26 -3.83 24.22
C GLN A 200 -16.74 -3.81 24.04
N ASN A 201 -16.04 -3.02 24.85
CA ASN A 201 -14.58 -3.05 24.89
C ASN A 201 -14.14 -4.40 25.47
N ILE A 202 -13.24 -5.10 24.78
CA ILE A 202 -12.70 -6.37 25.22
C ILE A 202 -11.41 -6.11 25.99
N GLN A 203 -11.40 -6.53 27.25
CA GLN A 203 -10.22 -6.43 28.12
C GLN A 203 -9.58 -7.81 28.23
N THR A 204 -8.37 -7.93 27.69
CA THR A 204 -7.50 -9.10 27.88
C THR A 204 -6.59 -8.88 29.09
N GLU A 205 -5.90 -9.92 29.52
CA GLU A 205 -4.84 -9.85 30.53
C GLU A 205 -3.63 -9.01 30.08
N ASN A 206 -3.42 -8.87 28.77
CA ASN A 206 -2.30 -8.11 28.22
C ASN A 206 -2.69 -6.63 28.05
N LYS A 207 -2.30 -5.80 29.02
CA LYS A 207 -2.53 -4.34 29.01
C LYS A 207 -1.98 -3.66 27.77
N GLN A 208 -0.85 -4.12 27.26
CA GLN A 208 -0.25 -3.55 26.07
C GLN A 208 -1.11 -3.86 24.84
N PHE A 209 -1.55 -5.10 24.68
CA PHE A 209 -2.46 -5.50 23.61
C PHE A 209 -3.73 -4.64 23.63
N ASN A 210 -4.35 -4.49 24.80
CA ASN A 210 -5.55 -3.67 24.97
C ASN A 210 -5.31 -2.20 24.55
N SER A 211 -4.14 -1.65 24.85
CA SER A 211 -3.79 -0.27 24.47
C SER A 211 -3.56 -0.09 22.98
N VAL A 212 -2.96 -1.06 22.30
CA VAL A 212 -2.60 -0.97 20.88
C VAL A 212 -3.80 -1.31 19.99
N PHE A 213 -4.43 -2.47 20.24
CA PHE A 213 -5.48 -2.99 19.38
C PHE A 213 -6.86 -2.46 19.76
N ALA A 214 -7.07 -2.00 21.00
CA ALA A 214 -8.32 -1.41 21.47
C ALA A 214 -9.56 -2.20 21.02
N MET A 215 -9.53 -3.52 21.18
CA MET A 215 -10.51 -4.42 20.59
C MET A 215 -11.91 -4.16 21.13
N LYS A 216 -12.90 -4.10 20.22
CA LYS A 216 -14.32 -4.10 20.58
C LYS A 216 -15.03 -5.23 19.87
N SER A 217 -16.02 -5.84 20.51
CA SER A 217 -16.81 -6.91 19.89
C SER A 217 -18.23 -6.98 20.44
N ASN A 218 -19.15 -7.55 19.65
CA ASN A 218 -20.49 -7.93 20.09
C ASN A 218 -20.54 -9.29 20.80
N ASP A 219 -19.46 -10.09 20.72
CA ASP A 219 -19.32 -11.39 21.37
C ASP A 219 -17.96 -11.45 22.12
N PRO A 220 -17.97 -11.18 23.44
CA PRO A 220 -16.74 -11.20 24.22
C PRO A 220 -16.03 -12.55 24.25
N ILE A 221 -16.78 -13.66 24.19
CA ILE A 221 -16.20 -15.00 24.28
C ILE A 221 -15.41 -15.28 23.01
N LYS A 222 -16.01 -15.05 21.84
CA LYS A 222 -15.32 -15.23 20.55
C LYS A 222 -14.16 -14.26 20.37
N ALA A 223 -14.29 -13.03 20.86
CA ALA A 223 -13.19 -12.07 20.86
C ALA A 223 -11.98 -12.58 21.64
N LEU A 224 -12.18 -13.18 22.82
CA LEU A 224 -11.12 -13.78 23.62
C LEU A 224 -10.54 -15.05 22.98
N MET A 225 -11.34 -15.82 22.24
CA MET A 225 -10.84 -16.96 21.45
C MET A 225 -9.90 -16.53 20.32
N VAL A 226 -10.13 -15.35 19.73
CA VAL A 226 -9.22 -14.76 18.73
C VAL A 226 -7.96 -14.19 19.40
N ALA A 227 -8.12 -13.52 20.54
CA ALA A 227 -7.03 -12.89 21.30
C ALA A 227 -6.37 -13.86 22.30
N THR A 228 -5.91 -15.02 21.83
CA THR A 228 -5.14 -15.96 22.68
C THR A 228 -3.81 -15.35 23.14
N PRO A 229 -3.19 -15.80 24.26
CA PRO A 229 -1.89 -15.29 24.72
C PRO A 229 -0.82 -15.31 23.62
N TYR A 230 -0.74 -16.40 22.86
CA TYR A 230 0.20 -16.54 21.75
C TYR A 230 -0.12 -15.56 20.60
N SER A 231 -1.40 -15.44 20.22
CA SER A 231 -1.83 -14.49 19.18
C SER A 231 -1.52 -13.05 19.59
N MET A 232 -1.77 -12.67 20.84
CA MET A 232 -1.53 -11.32 21.35
C MET A 232 -0.05 -10.94 21.29
N GLU A 233 0.85 -11.80 21.77
CA GLU A 233 2.28 -11.56 21.72
C GLU A 233 2.79 -11.48 20.28
N THR A 234 2.32 -12.38 19.42
CA THR A 234 2.70 -12.42 18.00
C THR A 234 2.20 -11.19 17.25
N LEU A 235 0.95 -10.77 17.50
CA LEU A 235 0.35 -9.55 16.94
C LEU A 235 1.12 -8.30 17.38
N LEU A 236 1.48 -8.19 18.67
CA LEU A 236 2.25 -7.06 19.19
C LEU A 236 3.65 -7.00 18.58
N LYS A 237 4.35 -8.14 18.49
CA LYS A 237 5.67 -8.27 17.86
C LYS A 237 5.59 -7.86 16.39
N HIS A 238 4.62 -8.39 15.64
CA HIS A 238 4.43 -8.09 14.23
C HIS A 238 4.09 -6.62 13.99
N TYR A 239 3.14 -6.07 14.77
CA TYR A 239 2.74 -4.67 14.67
C TYR A 239 3.93 -3.73 14.90
N ARG A 240 4.71 -3.95 15.95
CA ARG A 240 5.90 -3.13 16.27
C ARG A 240 6.99 -3.18 15.21
N ASN A 241 7.21 -4.35 14.64
CA ASN A 241 8.38 -4.57 13.78
C ASN A 241 8.10 -4.28 12.31
N ASN A 242 6.83 -4.43 11.87
CA ASN A 242 6.50 -4.50 10.44
C ASN A 242 5.42 -3.51 9.99
N ILE A 243 4.61 -2.97 10.91
CA ILE A 243 3.56 -2.00 10.55
C ILE A 243 4.09 -0.57 10.72
N SER A 244 4.21 0.15 9.61
CA SER A 244 4.79 1.51 9.56
C SER A 244 3.84 2.62 10.00
N THR A 245 2.55 2.33 10.12
CA THR A 245 1.50 3.32 10.34
C THR A 245 0.71 3.07 11.63
N ASN A 246 0.52 4.15 12.41
CA ASN A 246 -0.38 4.15 13.56
C ASN A 246 -1.84 4.42 13.15
N LEU A 247 -2.05 4.78 11.89
CA LEU A 247 -3.37 5.04 11.31
C LEU A 247 -3.83 3.80 10.57
N LEU A 248 -4.13 2.76 11.34
CA LEU A 248 -4.69 1.50 10.87
C LEU A 248 -6.06 1.33 11.49
N HIS A 249 -7.00 0.76 10.76
CA HIS A 249 -8.32 0.44 11.24
C HIS A 249 -8.81 -0.84 10.59
N LEU A 250 -9.42 -1.70 11.40
CA LEU A 250 -9.93 -2.98 10.97
C LEU A 250 -11.30 -3.19 11.58
N THR A 251 -12.25 -3.57 10.74
CA THR A 251 -13.58 -4.02 11.15
C THR A 251 -13.88 -5.34 10.50
N LYS A 252 -14.34 -6.30 11.29
CA LYS A 252 -14.97 -7.52 10.81
C LYS A 252 -16.47 -7.39 11.04
N ASN A 253 -17.23 -7.44 9.95
CA ASN A 253 -18.68 -7.56 9.96
C ASN A 253 -19.04 -8.90 9.33
N ARG A 254 -19.49 -9.85 10.13
CA ARG A 254 -19.72 -11.24 9.72
C ARG A 254 -18.50 -11.79 8.98
N ASN A 255 -18.65 -12.28 7.76
CA ASN A 255 -17.58 -12.83 6.93
C ASN A 255 -16.76 -11.78 6.16
N THR A 256 -16.95 -10.50 6.43
CA THR A 256 -16.24 -9.44 5.69
C THR A 256 -15.31 -8.68 6.61
N PHE A 257 -14.03 -8.69 6.27
CA PHE A 257 -13.05 -7.77 6.82
C PHE A 257 -13.00 -6.51 5.96
N LYS A 258 -13.05 -5.36 6.61
CA LYS A 258 -12.78 -4.04 6.03
C LYS A 258 -11.59 -3.45 6.76
N ILE A 259 -10.52 -3.19 6.03
CA ILE A 259 -9.30 -2.59 6.55
C ILE A 259 -9.13 -1.24 5.86
N SER A 260 -8.64 -0.26 6.61
CA SER A 260 -8.22 1.01 6.05
C SER A 260 -6.98 1.49 6.77
N PHE A 261 -5.97 1.96 6.04
CA PHE A 261 -4.73 2.43 6.64
C PHE A 261 -4.10 3.57 5.85
N ALA A 262 -3.42 4.48 6.54
CA ALA A 262 -2.63 5.53 5.90
C ALA A 262 -1.34 4.92 5.33
N VAL A 263 -1.10 5.14 4.05
CA VAL A 263 0.09 4.60 3.37
C VAL A 263 1.29 5.49 3.66
N SER A 264 2.44 4.86 3.90
CA SER A 264 3.71 5.55 4.15
C SER A 264 4.34 6.16 2.89
N LEU A 265 4.22 5.48 1.75
CA LEU A 265 4.75 5.88 0.45
C LEU A 265 3.68 6.51 -0.45
N LYS A 266 4.12 7.41 -1.34
CA LYS A 266 3.25 8.07 -2.32
C LYS A 266 3.09 7.21 -3.56
N GLY A 267 1.85 6.92 -3.92
CA GLY A 267 1.51 6.12 -5.09
C GLY A 267 1.46 4.63 -4.78
N PHE A 268 0.80 4.24 -3.69
CA PHE A 268 0.70 2.84 -3.26
C PHE A 268 0.19 1.94 -4.39
N LEU A 269 0.94 0.88 -4.68
CA LEU A 269 0.69 -0.10 -5.73
C LEU A 269 0.64 0.51 -7.14
N ILE A 270 1.13 1.74 -7.29
CA ILE A 270 1.31 2.43 -8.57
C ILE A 270 2.79 2.65 -8.75
N LEU A 271 3.41 1.92 -9.70
CA LEU A 271 4.82 2.12 -10.02
C LEU A 271 5.14 3.60 -10.25
N ASN A 272 5.86 4.23 -9.34
CA ASN A 272 6.12 5.66 -9.31
C ASN A 272 7.63 5.95 -9.20
N TYR A 273 8.36 5.52 -10.21
CA TYR A 273 9.79 5.72 -10.30
C TYR A 273 10.16 6.88 -11.23
N LYS A 274 11.33 7.47 -10.99
CA LYS A 274 11.94 8.46 -11.87
C LYS A 274 12.83 7.76 -12.89
N VAL A 275 12.63 8.06 -14.17
CA VAL A 275 13.57 7.68 -15.23
C VAL A 275 14.73 8.67 -15.23
N THR A 276 15.94 8.14 -15.20
CA THR A 276 17.19 8.91 -15.30
C THR A 276 18.00 8.37 -16.48
N ASN A 277 19.15 8.98 -16.77
CA ASN A 277 20.09 8.48 -17.77
C ASN A 277 20.95 7.29 -17.29
N ASN A 278 20.71 6.77 -16.08
CA ASN A 278 21.43 5.64 -15.50
C ASN A 278 20.47 4.46 -15.25
N ALA A 279 20.71 3.33 -15.93
CA ALA A 279 19.85 2.14 -15.88
C ALA A 279 19.77 1.54 -14.47
N GLU A 280 20.92 1.39 -13.81
CA GLU A 280 21.00 0.84 -12.46
C GLU A 280 20.23 1.69 -11.45
N THR A 281 20.31 3.02 -11.57
CA THR A 281 19.53 3.95 -10.75
C THR A 281 18.03 3.78 -11.00
N VAL A 282 17.62 3.60 -12.25
CA VAL A 282 16.20 3.34 -12.59
C VAL A 282 15.73 2.01 -11.99
N VAL A 283 16.52 0.93 -12.13
CA VAL A 283 16.21 -0.38 -11.53
C VAL A 283 16.07 -0.29 -10.01
N ARG A 284 17.02 0.37 -9.34
CA ARG A 284 16.96 0.56 -7.88
C ARG A 284 15.71 1.33 -7.47
N ASN A 285 15.35 2.40 -8.20
CA ASN A 285 14.14 3.18 -7.91
C ASN A 285 12.87 2.34 -8.10
N ILE A 286 12.79 1.53 -9.17
CA ILE A 286 11.67 0.64 -9.43
C ILE A 286 11.53 -0.39 -8.30
N LEU A 287 12.63 -1.08 -7.96
CA LEU A 287 12.59 -2.13 -6.93
C LEU A 287 12.29 -1.55 -5.55
N SER A 288 12.86 -0.40 -5.19
CA SER A 288 12.59 0.25 -3.90
C SER A 288 11.10 0.61 -3.74
N ASP A 289 10.47 1.12 -4.80
CA ASP A 289 9.05 1.47 -4.83
C ASP A 289 8.18 0.23 -4.65
N ILE A 290 8.45 -0.81 -5.46
CA ILE A 290 7.73 -2.08 -5.41
C ILE A 290 7.89 -2.76 -4.04
N MET A 291 9.12 -2.84 -3.51
CA MET A 291 9.38 -3.53 -2.25
C MET A 291 8.68 -2.85 -1.08
N GLY A 292 8.68 -1.52 -1.04
CA GLY A 292 7.98 -0.77 0.00
C GLY A 292 6.47 -1.05 0.00
N ASP A 293 5.83 -0.88 -1.15
CA ASP A 293 4.38 -1.09 -1.29
C ASP A 293 3.97 -2.53 -0.98
N MET A 294 4.69 -3.49 -1.55
CA MET A 294 4.36 -4.90 -1.43
C MET A 294 4.63 -5.43 -0.03
N TYR A 295 5.66 -4.92 0.66
CA TYR A 295 5.92 -5.29 2.04
C TYR A 295 4.89 -4.69 3.00
N GLU A 296 4.46 -3.45 2.77
CA GLU A 296 3.40 -2.82 3.57
C GLU A 296 2.08 -3.62 3.40
N LEU A 297 1.72 -4.00 2.17
CA LEU A 297 0.57 -4.87 1.89
C LEU A 297 0.70 -6.26 2.55
N TYR A 298 1.84 -6.91 2.37
CA TYR A 298 2.14 -8.20 2.97
C TYR A 298 1.99 -8.16 4.50
N SER A 299 2.53 -7.13 5.14
CA SER A 299 2.49 -6.97 6.60
C SER A 299 1.07 -6.82 7.12
N ILE A 300 0.19 -6.13 6.38
CA ILE A 300 -1.22 -6.00 6.74
C ILE A 300 -1.97 -7.33 6.60
N VAL A 301 -1.73 -8.08 5.52
CA VAL A 301 -2.37 -9.40 5.34
C VAL A 301 -1.87 -10.40 6.39
N ALA A 302 -0.57 -10.39 6.67
CA ALA A 302 0.04 -11.22 7.69
C ALA A 302 -0.50 -10.94 9.09
N LEU A 303 -0.82 -9.66 9.41
CA LEU A 303 -1.47 -9.29 10.67
C LEU A 303 -2.80 -10.05 10.88
N LEU A 304 -3.59 -10.22 9.82
CA LEU A 304 -4.87 -10.93 9.86
C LEU A 304 -4.72 -12.45 9.94
N ALA A 305 -3.58 -12.98 9.48
CA ALA A 305 -3.30 -14.41 9.47
C ALA A 305 -2.81 -14.94 10.82
N ILE A 306 -2.43 -14.07 11.75
CA ILE A 306 -1.91 -14.47 13.07
C ILE A 306 -2.99 -15.12 13.95
N PRO A 307 -4.20 -14.54 14.10
CA PRO A 307 -5.23 -15.17 14.91
C PRO A 307 -5.84 -16.40 14.20
N PRO A 308 -6.43 -17.33 14.96
CA PRO A 308 -6.98 -18.59 14.44
C PRO A 308 -8.24 -18.42 13.58
N MET A 309 -8.61 -17.18 13.22
CA MET A 309 -9.86 -16.89 12.53
C MET A 309 -9.81 -17.10 11.01
N LEU A 310 -8.63 -17.17 10.40
CA LEU A 310 -8.45 -17.39 8.96
C LEU A 310 -8.00 -18.82 8.61
N ASP A 311 -8.07 -19.72 9.58
CA ASP A 311 -7.87 -21.15 9.39
C ASP A 311 -9.15 -21.83 8.86
#